data_AF-A0AAD8AA88-F1
#
_entry.id   AF-A0AAD8AA88-F1
#
_cell.length_a   1.000
_cell.length_b   1.000
_cell.length_c   1.000
_cell.angle_alpha   90.00
_cell.angle_beta   90.00
_cell.angle_gamma   90.00
#
_symmetry.space_group_name_H-M   'P 1'
#
loop_
_entity.id
_entity.type
_entity.pdbx_description
1 polymer ?
#
loop_
_entity_poly.entity_id
_entity_poly.type
_entity_poly.pdbx_seq_one_letter_code
_entity_poly.pdbx_strand_id
1 'polypeptide(L)'
;EPKPADRWSGVLNATEKKKPCIGIQYSNVEMDEDCLYLDIYTPQIREECNSKYPVLVFFPGDNYLGDNSFLYGPDYMMKNEFVLVIINFRVGALGFLSTGNSAAVGNYGLKDQLNHLDG
;
A
#
# COMPACT_ATOMS: atom_id res chain seq x y z
N GLU A 1 6.10 -8.02 -12.56
CA GLU A 1 5.98 -6.55 -12.54
C GLU A 1 4.55 -6.20 -12.15
N PRO A 2 4.30 -5.14 -11.36
CA PRO A 2 2.97 -4.53 -11.28
C PRO A 2 2.59 -3.94 -12.64
N LYS A 3 1.30 -3.79 -12.88
CA LYS A 3 0.76 -3.07 -14.03
C LYS A 3 -0.03 -1.86 -13.53
N PRO A 4 -0.08 -0.76 -14.29
CA PRO A 4 -0.95 0.35 -13.95
C PRO A 4 -2.40 -0.13 -13.78
N ALA A 5 -3.09 0.42 -12.78
CA ALA A 5 -4.50 0.15 -12.58
C ALA A 5 -5.32 0.67 -13.78
N ASP A 6 -6.36 -0.08 -14.13
CA ASP A 6 -7.31 0.37 -15.14
C ASP A 6 -8.02 1.65 -14.69
N ARG A 7 -8.35 2.52 -15.65
CA ARG A 7 -9.17 3.70 -15.36
C ARG A 7 -10.58 3.26 -14.99
N TRP A 8 -11.15 3.86 -13.95
CA TRP A 8 -12.55 3.69 -13.60
C TRP A 8 -13.39 4.90 -14.03
N SER A 9 -14.70 4.69 -14.14
CA SER A 9 -15.68 5.75 -14.35
C SER A 9 -16.48 6.01 -13.07
N GLY A 10 -16.82 7.27 -12.80
CA GLY A 10 -17.58 7.66 -11.61
C GLY A 10 -16.72 7.74 -10.35
N VAL A 11 -17.35 7.61 -9.19
CA VAL A 11 -16.69 7.71 -7.87
C VAL A 11 -16.36 6.31 -7.36
N LEU A 12 -15.09 6.05 -7.09
CA LEU A 12 -14.65 4.82 -6.44
C LEU A 12 -14.96 4.90 -4.94
N ASN A 13 -15.61 3.88 -4.39
CA ASN A 13 -15.82 3.81 -2.95
C ASN A 13 -14.51 3.42 -2.25
N ALA A 14 -13.93 4.37 -1.51
CA ALA A 14 -12.67 4.23 -0.78
C ALA A 14 -12.86 4.44 0.74
N THR A 15 -14.04 4.10 1.29
CA THR A 15 -14.31 4.23 2.74
C THR A 15 -13.81 3.06 3.58
N GLU A 16 -13.44 1.95 2.94
CA GLU A 16 -13.00 0.72 3.61
C GLU A 16 -11.60 0.34 3.15
N LYS A 17 -10.79 -0.12 4.10
CA LYS A 17 -9.47 -0.68 3.81
C LYS A 17 -9.60 -1.95 2.98
N LYS A 18 -8.72 -2.08 1.99
CA LYS A 18 -8.56 -3.32 1.22
C LYS A 18 -7.70 -4.32 1.97
N LYS A 19 -7.90 -5.61 1.65
CA LYS A 19 -7.15 -6.70 2.28
C LYS A 19 -5.64 -6.56 1.99
N PRO A 20 -4.76 -6.87 2.95
CA PRO A 20 -3.32 -6.89 2.73
C PRO A 20 -2.93 -8.06 1.81
N CYS A 21 -1.72 -7.96 1.25
CA CYS A 21 -1.17 -9.00 0.40
C CYS A 21 -0.90 -10.29 1.17
N ILE A 22 -1.05 -11.43 0.48
CA ILE A 22 -0.78 -12.75 1.07
C ILE A 22 0.66 -12.85 1.58
N GLY A 23 0.79 -13.12 2.88
CA GLY A 23 2.05 -13.37 3.59
C GLY A 23 1.90 -14.51 4.60
N ILE A 24 2.99 -14.85 5.28
CA ILE A 24 3.05 -16.00 6.21
C ILE A 24 3.05 -15.60 7.68
N GLN A 25 3.23 -14.31 7.97
CA GLN A 25 3.40 -13.81 9.34
C GLN A 25 2.09 -13.76 10.14
N TYR A 26 0.94 -13.57 9.48
CA TYR A 26 -0.34 -13.31 10.13
C TYR A 26 -1.40 -14.36 9.75
N SER A 27 -1.62 -15.36 10.60
CA SER A 27 -2.55 -16.47 10.33
C SER A 27 -4.04 -16.11 10.45
N ASN A 28 -4.36 -15.01 11.15
CA ASN A 28 -5.74 -14.62 11.49
C ASN A 28 -6.19 -13.36 10.72
N VAL A 29 -5.45 -12.97 9.67
CA VAL A 29 -5.76 -11.83 8.83
C VAL A 29 -6.27 -12.36 7.51
N GLU A 30 -7.42 -11.85 7.06
CA GLU A 30 -7.93 -12.17 5.73
C GLU A 30 -7.10 -11.42 4.68
N MET A 31 -6.49 -12.17 3.76
CA MET A 31 -5.53 -11.67 2.77
C MET A 31 -6.03 -11.95 1.34
N ASP A 32 -5.53 -11.20 0.36
CA ASP A 32 -5.88 -11.35 -1.05
C ASP A 32 -4.65 -11.13 -1.97
N GLU A 33 -4.70 -11.65 -3.20
CA GLU A 33 -3.72 -11.30 -4.25
C GLU A 33 -4.10 -9.97 -4.92
N ASP A 34 -5.39 -9.62 -4.97
CA ASP A 34 -5.85 -8.27 -5.31
C ASP A 34 -5.65 -7.34 -4.11
N CYS A 35 -4.40 -6.97 -3.88
CA CYS A 35 -3.98 -6.27 -2.66
C CYS A 35 -3.22 -4.96 -2.89
N LEU A 36 -2.90 -4.59 -4.14
CA LEU A 36 -2.12 -3.39 -4.48
C LEU A 36 -2.98 -2.12 -4.36
N TYR A 37 -3.26 -1.73 -3.13
CA TYR A 37 -4.03 -0.55 -2.76
C TYR A 37 -3.24 0.29 -1.75
N LEU A 38 -3.64 1.55 -1.62
CA LEU A 38 -3.08 2.47 -0.64
C LEU A 38 -4.21 3.21 0.09
N ASP A 39 -3.97 3.49 1.37
CA ASP A 39 -4.85 4.30 2.21
C ASP A 39 -4.26 5.70 2.36
N ILE A 40 -5.08 6.74 2.10
CA ILE A 40 -4.67 8.15 2.24
C ILE A 40 -5.44 8.78 3.41
N TYR A 41 -4.70 9.37 4.34
CA TYR A 41 -5.24 10.13 5.44
C TYR A 41 -4.71 11.55 5.43
N THR A 42 -5.60 12.53 5.54
CA THR A 42 -5.28 13.95 5.60
C THR A 42 -5.98 14.59 6.80
N PRO A 43 -5.33 15.52 7.53
CA PRO A 43 -5.94 16.18 8.68
C PRO A 43 -7.15 17.04 8.28
N GLN A 44 -7.17 17.57 7.06
CA GLN A 44 -8.29 18.34 6.52
C GLN A 44 -8.45 18.12 5.02
N ILE A 45 -9.71 18.03 4.58
CA ILE A 45 -10.13 18.09 3.18
C ILE A 45 -10.81 19.46 3.04
N ARG A 46 -10.14 20.47 2.49
CA ARG A 46 -10.75 21.77 2.20
C ARG A 46 -10.59 22.09 0.73
N GLU A 47 -11.68 22.55 0.11
CA GLU A 47 -11.73 22.95 -1.31
C GLU A 47 -10.79 24.14 -1.63
N GLU A 48 -10.40 24.92 -0.62
CA GLU A 48 -9.60 26.15 -0.75
C GLU A 48 -8.21 26.05 -0.08
N CYS A 49 -7.64 24.86 0.08
CA CYS A 49 -6.32 24.72 0.69
C CYS A 49 -5.19 25.19 -0.25
N ASN A 50 -4.81 26.46 -0.15
CA ASN A 50 -3.55 26.99 -0.72
C ASN A 50 -2.29 26.45 -0.01
N SER A 51 -2.45 25.68 1.07
CA SER A 51 -1.37 25.08 1.84
C SER A 51 -1.17 23.63 1.45
N LYS A 52 0.05 23.27 1.01
CA LYS A 52 0.45 21.89 0.76
C LYS A 52 1.02 21.29 2.04
N TYR A 53 0.50 20.13 2.45
CA TYR A 53 1.09 19.35 3.53
C TYR A 53 2.23 18.47 3.00
N PRO A 54 3.29 18.23 3.79
CA PRO A 54 4.24 17.17 3.50
C PRO A 54 3.51 15.82 3.45
N VAL A 55 3.98 14.94 2.57
CA VAL A 55 3.43 13.58 2.41
C VAL A 55 4.41 12.59 3.02
N LEU A 56 3.94 11.82 4.01
CA LEU A 56 4.65 10.69 4.59
C LEU A 56 4.11 9.41 3.96
N VAL A 57 4.93 8.75 3.14
CA VAL A 57 4.62 7.42 2.60
C VAL A 57 5.20 6.38 3.55
N PHE A 58 4.34 5.53 4.09
CA PHE A 58 4.68 4.47 5.02
C PHE A 58 4.57 3.11 4.32
N PHE A 59 5.65 2.33 4.43
CA PHE A 59 5.78 0.99 3.89
C PHE A 59 5.63 0.00 5.07
N PRO A 60 4.41 -0.48 5.34
CA PRO A 60 4.17 -1.44 6.40
C PRO A 60 4.79 -2.81 6.04
N GLY A 61 5.16 -3.59 7.05
CA GLY A 61 5.66 -4.93 6.83
C GLY A 61 6.52 -5.46 7.97
N ASP A 62 6.57 -6.79 8.06
CA ASP A 62 7.42 -7.53 8.99
C ASP A 62 8.45 -8.33 8.20
N ASN A 63 9.62 -7.73 7.96
CA ASN A 63 10.74 -8.34 7.23
C ASN A 63 10.39 -8.87 5.82
N TYR A 64 9.43 -8.22 5.15
CA TYR A 64 8.91 -8.68 3.85
C TYR A 64 8.24 -10.06 3.88
N LEU A 65 7.88 -10.60 5.05
CA LEU A 65 7.24 -11.92 5.20
C LEU A 65 5.73 -11.83 5.42
N GLY A 66 5.26 -10.68 5.89
CA GLY A 66 3.85 -10.38 6.09
C GLY A 66 3.61 -8.89 6.15
N ASP A 67 2.36 -8.52 5.89
CA ASP A 67 1.84 -7.18 6.12
C ASP A 67 0.47 -7.31 6.81
N ASN A 68 0.17 -6.35 7.68
CA ASN A 68 -1.14 -6.18 8.27
C ASN A 68 -1.46 -4.69 8.32
N SER A 69 -1.86 -4.15 7.17
CA SER A 69 -2.25 -2.76 6.98
C SER A 69 -3.34 -2.28 7.95
N PHE A 70 -4.13 -3.21 8.52
CA PHE A 70 -5.15 -2.88 9.53
C PHE A 70 -4.58 -2.43 10.88
N LEU A 71 -3.33 -2.78 11.22
CA LEU A 71 -2.69 -2.34 12.47
C LEU A 71 -2.35 -0.85 12.47
N TYR A 72 -2.30 -0.23 11.30
CA TYR A 72 -1.85 1.15 11.14
C TYR A 72 -3.06 2.06 10.93
N GLY A 73 -3.42 2.83 11.95
CA GLY A 73 -4.54 3.76 11.94
C GLY A 73 -4.10 5.23 11.93
N PRO A 74 -4.95 6.14 11.42
CA PRO A 74 -4.66 7.57 11.39
C PRO A 74 -4.76 8.26 12.77
N ASP A 75 -5.34 7.61 13.78
CA ASP A 75 -5.84 8.23 15.02
C ASP A 75 -4.81 9.11 15.75
N TYR A 76 -3.55 8.66 15.80
CA TYR A 76 -2.47 9.44 16.41
C TYR A 76 -1.82 10.41 15.43
N MET A 77 -1.74 10.03 14.15
CA MET A 77 -1.00 10.76 13.13
C MET A 77 -1.72 12.01 12.65
N MET A 78 -3.06 12.02 12.60
CA MET A 78 -3.87 13.15 12.11
C MET A 78 -3.90 14.37 13.05
N LYS A 79 -3.23 14.29 14.20
CA LYS A 79 -2.97 15.46 15.06
C LYS A 79 -1.88 16.37 14.50
N ASN A 80 -1.15 15.90 13.48
CA ASN A 80 -0.03 16.60 12.86
C ASN A 80 -0.41 17.11 11.46
N GLU A 81 0.32 18.11 10.98
CA GLU A 81 0.08 18.74 9.68
C GLU A 81 0.81 18.01 8.54
N PHE A 82 0.49 16.72 8.33
CA PHE A 82 1.00 15.93 7.20
C PHE A 82 -0.06 14.98 6.63
N VAL A 83 0.09 14.61 5.35
CA VAL A 83 -0.69 13.54 4.73
C VAL A 83 0.03 12.22 4.95
N LEU A 84 -0.68 11.22 5.45
CA LEU A 84 -0.19 9.87 5.60
C LEU A 84 -0.69 9.02 4.43
N VAL A 85 0.24 8.35 3.74
CA VAL A 85 -0.08 7.34 2.73
C VAL A 85 0.47 6.02 3.22
N ILE A 86 -0.39 5.01 3.39
CA ILE A 86 0.01 3.65 3.75
C ILE A 86 -0.19 2.79 2.51
N ILE A 87 0.84 2.07 2.08
CA ILE A 87 0.74 1.26 0.86
C ILE A 87 0.79 -0.24 1.17
N ASN A 88 0.05 -1.03 0.41
CA ASN A 88 0.21 -2.48 0.38
C ASN A 88 1.16 -2.85 -0.77
N PHE A 89 2.04 -3.83 -0.56
CA PHE A 89 2.89 -4.40 -1.59
C PHE A 89 3.06 -5.89 -1.37
N ARG A 90 3.38 -6.64 -2.44
CA ARG A 90 3.53 -8.10 -2.31
C ARG A 90 4.70 -8.44 -1.39
N VAL A 91 4.46 -9.39 -0.50
CA VAL A 91 5.42 -9.93 0.48
C VAL A 91 5.63 -11.43 0.24
N GLY A 92 6.53 -12.04 1.01
CA GLY A 92 6.84 -13.46 0.97
C GLY A 92 7.24 -13.93 -0.42
N ALA A 93 6.81 -15.15 -0.76
CA ALA A 93 7.10 -15.73 -2.07
C ALA A 93 6.49 -14.92 -3.22
N LEU A 94 5.27 -14.39 -3.07
CA LEU A 94 4.62 -13.62 -4.15
C LEU A 94 5.33 -12.29 -4.45
N GLY A 95 5.97 -11.69 -3.44
CA GLY A 95 6.76 -10.48 -3.60
C GLY A 95 8.20 -10.72 -4.04
N PHE A 96 8.82 -11.83 -3.61
CA PHE A 96 10.29 -11.95 -3.65
C PHE A 96 10.82 -13.26 -4.24
N LEU A 97 9.96 -14.15 -4.74
CA LEU A 97 10.43 -15.36 -5.42
C LEU A 97 11.29 -15.00 -6.64
N SER A 98 12.49 -15.58 -6.69
CA SER A 98 13.38 -15.50 -7.85
C SER A 98 13.86 -16.90 -8.22
N THR A 99 13.90 -17.19 -9.51
CA THR A 99 14.51 -18.41 -10.07
C THR A 99 15.95 -18.18 -10.51
N GLY A 100 16.50 -16.97 -10.32
CA GLY A 100 17.82 -16.59 -10.82
C GLY A 100 17.92 -16.51 -12.34
N ASN A 101 16.78 -16.53 -13.04
CA ASN A 101 16.70 -16.42 -14.50
C ASN A 101 15.42 -15.64 -14.90
N SER A 102 15.15 -15.56 -16.20
CA SER A 102 14.02 -14.81 -16.75
C SER A 102 12.63 -15.35 -16.39
N ALA A 103 12.51 -16.57 -15.86
CA ALA A 103 11.21 -17.13 -15.49
C ALA A 103 10.60 -16.39 -14.29
N ALA A 104 11.42 -16.05 -13.29
CA ALA A 104 11.06 -15.15 -12.21
C ALA A 104 12.30 -14.35 -11.77
N VAL A 105 12.34 -13.07 -12.16
CA VAL A 105 13.47 -12.19 -11.84
C VAL A 105 13.50 -11.75 -10.37
N GLY A 106 12.38 -11.86 -9.66
CA GLY A 106 12.24 -11.45 -8.27
C GLY A 106 12.01 -9.95 -8.07
N ASN A 107 12.06 -9.54 -6.80
CA ASN A 107 11.85 -8.17 -6.34
C ASN A 107 10.53 -7.54 -6.80
N TYR A 108 9.48 -8.34 -6.97
CA TYR A 108 8.15 -7.86 -7.33
C TYR A 108 7.57 -6.93 -6.27
N GLY A 109 7.78 -7.23 -4.98
CA GLY A 109 7.38 -6.36 -3.89
C GLY A 109 8.04 -4.97 -3.94
N LEU A 110 9.33 -4.90 -4.27
CA LEU A 110 10.01 -3.60 -4.45
C LEU A 110 9.50 -2.85 -5.70
N LYS A 111 9.15 -3.57 -6.76
CA LYS A 111 8.54 -2.98 -7.95
C LYS A 111 7.15 -2.45 -7.66
N ASP A 112 6.38 -3.12 -6.79
CA ASP A 112 5.10 -2.61 -6.31
C ASP A 112 5.30 -1.32 -5.54
N GLN A 113 6.28 -1.25 -4.63
CA GLN A 113 6.62 -0.03 -3.89
C GLN A 113 6.97 1.13 -4.84
N LEU A 114 7.81 0.87 -5.84
CA LEU A 114 8.16 1.86 -6.86
C LEU A 114 6.91 2.31 -7.65
N ASN A 115 6.05 1.38 -8.03
CA ASN A 115 4.82 1.69 -8.76
C ASN A 115 3.84 2.57 -7.96
N HIS A 116 3.83 2.50 -6.63
CA HIS A 116 3.04 3.41 -5.80
C HIS A 116 3.64 4.83 -5.72
N LEU A 117 4.95 4.96 -5.92
CA LEU A 117 5.66 6.24 -5.87
C LEU A 117 5.71 6.93 -7.24
N ASP A 118 5.70 6.15 -8.31
CA ASP A 118 5.71 6.62 -9.68
C ASP A 118 4.27 6.98 -10.11
N GLY A 119 3.92 8.26 -9.98
CA GLY A 119 2.65 8.85 -10.43
C GLY A 119 2.66 9.28 -11.89
#